data_AF-A0A062VKY4-F1
#
_entry.id   AF-A0A062VKY4-F1
#
_cell.length_a   1.000
_cell.length_b   1.000
_cell.length_c   1.000
_cell.angle_alpha   90.00
_cell.angle_beta   90.00
_cell.angle_gamma   90.00
#
_symmetry.space_group_name_H-M   'P 1'
#
loop_
_entity.id
_entity.type
_entity.pdbx_description
1 polymer ?
#
loop_
_entity_poly.entity_id
_entity_poly.type
_entity_poly.pdbx_seq_one_letter_code
_entity_poly.pdbx_strand_id
1 'polypeptide(L)'
;MIAATPQHQPIFVQAPEPPRERSNRGTAGLIGLLATVVFAILYLGLGLGWNALQGNVNGENIVDQLIAPLTMWGFWVPVVVFFLSFWLLGAFINRGRWGKWVIFGLLVGVASYGGYILGQLFEAPFWLITSSEATDLVSEQLFAPFAIAAFVLGRELTIWFGAWVARSGARKTELNAEAQREYERTLEAGPTLSR
;
A
#
# COMPACT_ATOMS: atom_id res chain seq x y z
N MET A 1 -7.44 -80.03 3.75
CA MET A 1 -6.65 -78.80 3.49
C MET A 1 -7.61 -77.63 3.56
N ILE A 2 -7.50 -76.79 4.58
CA ILE A 2 -8.37 -75.61 4.77
C ILE A 2 -7.65 -74.43 4.09
N ALA A 3 -8.24 -73.86 3.05
CA ALA A 3 -7.68 -72.72 2.34
C ALA A 3 -7.81 -71.44 3.19
N ALA A 4 -6.70 -70.73 3.41
CA ALA A 4 -6.71 -69.44 4.08
C ALA A 4 -7.27 -68.35 3.15
N THR A 5 -8.29 -67.62 3.60
CA THR A 5 -8.82 -66.45 2.90
C THR A 5 -7.82 -65.29 2.90
N PRO A 6 -7.52 -64.65 1.74
CA PRO A 6 -6.60 -63.53 1.69
C PRO A 6 -7.16 -62.34 2.46
N GLN A 7 -6.44 -61.90 3.50
CA GLN A 7 -6.78 -60.65 4.21
C GLN A 7 -6.44 -59.47 3.31
N HIS A 8 -7.44 -58.66 2.97
CA HIS A 8 -7.23 -57.39 2.27
C HIS A 8 -6.52 -56.43 3.23
N GLN A 9 -5.27 -56.08 2.92
CA GLN A 9 -4.57 -55.04 3.68
C GLN A 9 -5.24 -53.69 3.41
N PRO A 10 -5.56 -52.89 4.44
CA PRO A 10 -6.15 -51.57 4.24
C PRO A 10 -5.18 -50.68 3.46
N ILE A 11 -5.62 -50.15 2.32
CA ILE A 11 -4.89 -49.14 1.56
C ILE A 11 -5.24 -47.78 2.17
N PHE A 12 -4.25 -47.11 2.77
CA PHE A 12 -4.43 -45.76 3.29
C PHE A 12 -4.34 -44.76 2.14
N VAL A 13 -5.49 -44.25 1.71
CA VAL A 13 -5.57 -43.18 0.71
C VAL A 13 -5.33 -41.86 1.45
N GLN A 14 -4.34 -41.08 1.02
CA GLN A 14 -4.12 -39.75 1.57
C GLN A 14 -5.32 -38.87 1.19
N ALA A 15 -5.96 -38.27 2.20
CA ALA A 15 -7.06 -37.35 1.96
C ALA A 15 -6.53 -36.11 1.22
N PRO A 16 -7.28 -35.58 0.23
CA PRO A 16 -6.93 -34.32 -0.41
C PRO A 16 -6.74 -33.20 0.62
N GLU A 17 -5.65 -32.44 0.50
CA GLU A 17 -5.41 -31.28 1.36
C GLU A 17 -6.29 -30.09 0.93
N PRO A 18 -6.84 -29.31 1.89
CA PRO A 18 -7.63 -28.13 1.57
C PRO A 18 -6.78 -27.07 0.86
N PRO A 19 -7.35 -26.33 -0.12
CA PRO A 19 -6.61 -25.34 -0.88
C PRO A 19 -6.21 -24.14 0.00
N ARG A 20 -4.97 -23.68 -0.15
CA ARG A 20 -4.48 -22.48 0.56
C ARG A 20 -5.06 -21.21 -0.07
N GLU A 21 -5.68 -20.37 0.74
CA GLU A 21 -6.24 -19.10 0.24
C GLU A 21 -5.16 -18.16 -0.32
N ARG A 22 -5.41 -17.61 -1.51
CA ARG A 22 -4.55 -16.58 -2.09
C ARG A 22 -4.74 -15.23 -1.38
N SER A 23 -3.62 -14.65 -0.94
CA SER A 23 -3.57 -13.33 -0.31
C SER A 23 -3.41 -12.20 -1.34
N ASN A 24 -3.94 -11.01 -1.04
CA ASN A 24 -3.79 -9.81 -1.86
C ASN A 24 -2.74 -8.82 -1.31
N ARG A 25 -2.15 -9.11 -0.14
CA ARG A 25 -1.22 -8.19 0.56
C ARG A 25 0.00 -7.81 -0.29
N GLY A 26 0.61 -8.77 -0.98
CA GLY A 26 1.76 -8.51 -1.85
C GLY A 26 1.40 -7.64 -3.07
N THR A 27 0.22 -7.87 -3.66
CA THR A 27 -0.27 -7.02 -4.76
C THR A 27 -0.57 -5.60 -4.29
N ALA A 28 -1.11 -5.43 -3.08
CA ALA A 28 -1.28 -4.10 -2.49
C ALA A 28 0.07 -3.36 -2.33
N GLY A 29 1.13 -4.07 -1.94
CA GLY A 29 2.48 -3.50 -1.88
C GLY A 29 3.01 -3.05 -3.25
N LEU A 30 2.89 -3.89 -4.28
CA LEU A 30 3.35 -3.55 -5.64
C LEU A 30 2.59 -2.37 -6.25
N ILE A 31 1.26 -2.35 -6.12
CA ILE A 31 0.45 -1.22 -6.57
C ILE A 31 0.77 0.02 -5.73
N GLY A 32 1.01 -0.16 -4.43
CA GLY A 32 1.44 0.90 -3.53
C GLY A 32 2.75 1.56 -3.96
N LEU A 33 3.75 0.78 -4.40
CA LEU A 33 5.00 1.34 -4.95
C LEU A 33 4.75 2.24 -6.15
N LEU A 34 3.89 1.81 -7.08
CA LEU A 34 3.52 2.63 -8.23
C LEU A 34 2.76 3.90 -7.80
N ALA A 35 1.82 3.78 -6.85
CA ALA A 35 1.14 4.93 -6.27
C ALA A 35 2.13 5.91 -5.63
N THR A 36 3.19 5.42 -4.98
CA THR A 36 4.24 6.23 -4.37
C THR A 36 5.06 6.99 -5.40
N VAL A 37 5.39 6.36 -6.53
CA VAL A 37 6.06 7.04 -7.64
C VAL A 37 5.18 8.18 -8.15
N VAL A 38 3.87 7.94 -8.33
CA VAL A 38 2.93 9.00 -8.74
C VAL A 38 2.81 10.10 -7.68
N PHE A 39 2.74 9.75 -6.40
CA PHE A 39 2.75 10.71 -5.30
C PHE A 39 4.00 11.59 -5.36
N ALA A 40 5.18 11.00 -5.49
CA ALA A 40 6.45 11.72 -5.55
C ALA A 40 6.52 12.68 -6.74
N ILE A 41 6.08 12.24 -7.93
CA ILE A 41 6.04 13.09 -9.13
C ILE A 41 5.08 14.26 -8.96
N LEU A 42 3.85 14.00 -8.49
CA LEU A 42 2.85 15.05 -8.28
C LEU A 42 3.29 16.03 -7.19
N TYR A 43 3.86 15.53 -6.09
CA TYR A 43 4.33 16.35 -4.99
C TYR A 43 5.53 17.23 -5.40
N LEU A 44 6.48 16.68 -6.16
CA LEU A 44 7.58 17.44 -6.75
C LEU A 44 7.06 18.49 -7.74
N GLY A 45 6.11 18.11 -8.59
CA GLY A 45 5.48 19.00 -9.56
C GLY A 45 4.74 20.16 -8.91
N LEU A 46 4.08 19.94 -7.77
CA LEU A 46 3.47 21.01 -6.97
C LEU A 46 4.52 21.95 -6.40
N GLY A 47 5.65 21.43 -5.92
CA GLY A 47 6.79 22.23 -5.46
C GLY A 47 7.34 23.14 -6.55
N LEU A 48 7.66 22.56 -7.70
CA LEU A 48 8.18 23.29 -8.86
C LEU A 48 7.16 24.33 -9.37
N GLY A 49 5.89 23.93 -9.48
CA GLY A 49 4.80 24.83 -9.90
C GLY A 49 4.61 26.00 -8.95
N TRP A 50 4.67 25.77 -7.64
CA TRP A 50 4.58 26.82 -6.63
C TRP A 50 5.75 27.82 -6.72
N ASN A 51 6.98 27.33 -6.92
CA ASN A 51 8.14 28.19 -7.14
C ASN A 51 8.03 28.97 -8.45
N ALA A 52 7.52 28.36 -9.52
CA ALA A 52 7.31 29.02 -10.80
C ALA A 52 6.27 30.14 -10.69
N LEU A 53 5.16 29.92 -9.95
CA LEU A 53 4.14 30.94 -9.69
C LEU A 53 4.69 32.16 -8.93
N GLN A 54 5.74 31.98 -8.13
CA GLN A 54 6.43 33.07 -7.43
C GLN A 54 7.50 33.76 -8.28
N GLY A 55 7.72 33.33 -9.53
CA GLY A 55 8.77 33.87 -10.40
C GLY A 55 10.18 33.36 -10.08
N ASN A 56 10.31 32.30 -9.27
CA ASN A 56 11.59 31.75 -8.85
C ASN A 56 12.18 30.73 -9.86
N VAL A 57 11.42 30.37 -10.90
CA VAL A 57 11.82 29.38 -11.93
C VAL A 57 11.92 30.06 -13.28
N ASN A 58 13.05 29.85 -13.97
CA ASN A 58 13.32 30.34 -15.31
C ASN A 58 14.09 29.26 -16.13
N GLY A 59 14.39 29.56 -17.40
CA GLY A 59 15.04 28.59 -18.29
C GLY A 59 16.45 28.18 -17.88
N GLU A 60 17.12 28.99 -17.06
CA GLU A 60 18.51 28.75 -16.61
C GLU A 60 18.54 27.88 -15.35
N ASN A 61 17.57 28.02 -14.45
CA ASN A 61 17.59 27.36 -13.13
C ASN A 61 16.58 26.21 -12.97
N ILE A 62 15.78 25.90 -14.00
CA ILE A 62 14.71 24.88 -13.92
C ILE A 62 15.22 23.50 -13.49
N VAL A 63 16.41 23.11 -13.95
CA VAL A 63 17.02 21.82 -13.61
C VAL A 63 17.41 21.79 -12.13
N ASP A 64 18.03 22.86 -11.63
CA ASP A 64 18.41 22.98 -10.23
C ASP A 64 17.18 22.98 -9.32
N GLN A 65 16.14 23.71 -9.71
CA GLN A 65 14.85 23.78 -8.99
C GLN A 65 14.14 22.41 -8.95
N LEU A 66 14.33 21.56 -9.97
CA LEU A 66 13.76 20.22 -10.02
C LEU A 66 14.57 19.22 -9.16
N ILE A 67 15.89 19.36 -9.12
CA ILE A 67 16.77 18.40 -8.43
C ILE A 67 16.91 18.73 -6.95
N ALA A 68 16.93 20.02 -6.57
CA ALA A 68 17.14 20.43 -5.19
C ALA A 68 16.19 19.77 -4.18
N PRO A 69 14.86 19.64 -4.42
CA PRO A 69 13.98 18.94 -3.49
C PRO A 69 14.36 17.46 -3.29
N LEU A 70 14.97 16.81 -4.28
CA LEU A 70 15.35 15.38 -4.20
C LEU A 70 16.49 15.14 -3.22
N THR A 71 17.19 16.17 -2.74
CA THR A 71 18.23 16.07 -1.71
C THR A 71 17.71 16.38 -0.31
N MET A 72 16.40 16.65 -0.16
CA MET A 72 15.78 17.17 1.06
C MET A 72 14.93 16.08 1.75
N TRP A 73 15.03 16.00 3.08
CA TRP A 73 14.11 15.23 3.93
C TRP A 73 12.67 15.69 3.77
N GLY A 74 12.45 17.00 3.58
CA GLY A 74 11.12 17.58 3.36
C GLY A 74 10.38 16.98 2.15
N PHE A 75 11.11 16.41 1.19
CA PHE A 75 10.54 15.68 0.06
C PHE A 75 10.34 14.19 0.36
N TRP A 76 11.38 13.50 0.84
CA TRP A 76 11.36 12.05 0.96
C TRP A 76 10.51 11.52 2.12
N VAL A 77 10.44 12.23 3.25
CA VAL A 77 9.68 11.75 4.41
C VAL A 77 8.18 11.58 4.08
N PRO A 78 7.47 12.56 3.48
CA PRO A 78 6.10 12.36 3.01
C PRO A 78 5.93 11.17 2.06
N VAL A 79 6.87 11.01 1.11
CA VAL A 79 6.84 9.95 0.09
C VAL A 79 6.93 8.56 0.75
N VAL A 80 7.85 8.40 1.69
CA VAL A 80 8.04 7.14 2.43
C VAL A 80 6.85 6.88 3.35
N VAL A 81 6.39 7.88 4.09
CA VAL A 81 5.23 7.75 4.99
C VAL A 81 3.96 7.41 4.20
N PHE A 82 3.75 8.01 3.04
CA PHE A 82 2.66 7.64 2.13
C PHE A 82 2.73 6.17 1.74
N PHE A 83 3.89 5.69 1.28
CA PHE A 83 4.08 4.29 0.89
C PHE A 83 3.75 3.34 2.03
N LEU A 84 4.34 3.56 3.21
CA LEU A 84 4.16 2.70 4.37
C LEU A 84 2.70 2.67 4.81
N SER A 85 2.04 3.83 4.82
CA SER A 85 0.64 3.95 5.21
C SER A 85 -0.30 3.27 4.21
N PHE A 86 -0.09 3.46 2.91
CA PHE A 86 -0.84 2.77 1.86
C PHE A 86 -0.65 1.26 1.94
N TRP A 87 0.60 0.80 2.06
CA TRP A 87 0.91 -0.62 2.14
C TRP A 87 0.32 -1.26 3.39
N LEU A 88 0.46 -0.62 4.55
CA LEU A 88 -0.11 -1.10 5.81
C LEU A 88 -1.64 -1.18 5.73
N LEU A 89 -2.28 -0.16 5.15
CA LEU A 89 -3.71 -0.17 4.91
C LEU A 89 -4.11 -1.35 4.00
N GLY A 90 -3.38 -1.55 2.90
CA GLY A 90 -3.60 -2.67 1.99
C GLY A 90 -3.36 -4.04 2.63
N ALA A 91 -2.38 -4.15 3.51
CA ALA A 91 -2.10 -5.36 4.26
C ALA A 91 -3.26 -5.72 5.23
N PHE A 92 -3.86 -4.70 5.85
CA PHE A 92 -4.99 -4.82 6.76
C PHE A 92 -6.30 -5.10 6.01
N ILE A 93 -6.62 -4.34 4.97
CA ILE A 93 -7.84 -4.51 4.16
C ILE A 93 -7.80 -5.82 3.34
N ASN A 94 -6.62 -6.24 2.88
CA ASN A 94 -6.38 -7.43 2.06
C ASN A 94 -7.27 -7.50 0.80
N ARG A 95 -8.38 -8.26 0.85
CA ARG A 95 -9.35 -8.45 -0.25
C ARG A 95 -10.61 -7.59 -0.10
N GLY A 96 -10.54 -6.54 0.71
CA GLY A 96 -11.67 -5.65 0.94
C GLY A 96 -12.11 -4.85 -0.29
N ARG A 97 -13.40 -4.51 -0.31
CA ARG A 97 -14.05 -3.73 -1.37
C ARG A 97 -13.51 -2.30 -1.44
N TRP A 98 -13.65 -1.66 -2.59
CA TRP A 98 -13.17 -0.29 -2.83
C TRP A 98 -13.67 0.73 -1.79
N GLY A 99 -14.91 0.61 -1.29
CA GLY A 99 -15.43 1.51 -0.25
C GLY A 99 -14.57 1.59 1.02
N LYS A 100 -13.85 0.53 1.40
CA LYS A 100 -12.90 0.57 2.53
C LYS A 100 -11.71 1.50 2.23
N TRP A 101 -11.23 1.52 0.99
CA TRP A 101 -10.17 2.42 0.55
C TRP A 101 -10.61 3.88 0.51
N VAL A 102 -11.89 4.14 0.21
CA VAL A 102 -12.48 5.49 0.29
C VAL A 102 -12.48 6.03 1.71
N ILE A 103 -12.96 5.22 2.67
CA ILE A 103 -13.10 5.63 4.06
C ILE A 103 -11.73 5.71 4.75
N PHE A 104 -10.97 4.62 4.69
CA PHE A 104 -9.68 4.54 5.37
C PHE A 104 -8.53 5.22 4.61
N GLY A 105 -8.73 5.60 3.34
CA GLY A 105 -7.79 6.47 2.62
C GLY A 105 -7.60 7.83 3.28
N LEU A 106 -8.57 8.27 4.10
CA LEU A 106 -8.39 9.44 4.96
C LEU A 106 -7.21 9.27 5.93
N LEU A 107 -7.02 8.07 6.49
CA LEU A 107 -5.90 7.78 7.40
C LEU A 107 -4.56 7.90 6.68
N VAL A 108 -4.50 7.47 5.42
CA VAL A 108 -3.28 7.63 4.61
C VAL A 108 -3.02 9.10 4.29
N GLY A 109 -4.06 9.88 3.95
CA GLY A 109 -3.94 11.33 3.80
C GLY A 109 -3.41 12.01 5.07
N VAL A 110 -3.98 11.70 6.23
CA VAL A 110 -3.51 12.22 7.53
C VAL A 110 -2.07 11.80 7.82
N ALA A 111 -1.70 10.56 7.51
CA ALA A 111 -0.33 10.09 7.68
C ALA A 111 0.63 10.83 6.76
N SER A 112 0.30 11.05 5.48
CA SER A 112 1.11 11.83 4.54
C SER A 112 1.29 13.28 5.00
N TYR A 113 0.23 13.90 5.55
CA TYR A 113 0.31 15.21 6.20
C TYR A 113 1.28 15.20 7.39
N GLY A 114 1.17 14.21 8.29
CA GLY A 114 2.11 14.04 9.39
C GLY A 114 3.54 13.80 8.90
N GLY A 115 3.70 13.09 7.78
CA GLY A 115 4.98 12.88 7.11
C GLY A 115 5.60 14.18 6.58
N TYR A 116 4.79 15.14 6.15
CA TYR A 116 5.27 16.48 5.80
C TYR A 116 5.84 17.20 7.01
N ILE A 117 5.08 17.29 8.09
CA ILE A 117 5.53 17.94 9.33
C ILE A 117 6.80 17.26 9.87
N LEU A 118 6.83 15.93 9.86
CA LEU A 118 8.01 15.16 10.26
C LEU A 118 9.21 15.44 9.35
N GLY A 119 8.99 15.60 8.05
CA GLY A 119 10.03 16.02 7.11
C GLY A 119 10.63 17.38 7.48
N GLN A 120 9.80 18.37 7.82
CA GLN A 120 10.27 19.68 8.28
C GLN A 120 11.08 19.60 9.59
N LEU A 121 10.67 18.73 10.52
CA LEU A 121 11.39 18.46 11.76
C LEU A 121 12.73 17.75 11.54
N PHE A 122 12.89 16.99 10.45
CA PHE A 122 14.18 16.41 10.08
C PHE A 122 15.09 17.41 9.39
N GLU A 123 14.53 18.36 8.63
CA GLU A 123 15.29 19.47 8.03
C GLU A 123 15.85 20.43 9.07
N ALA A 124 15.03 20.85 10.03
CA ALA A 124 15.44 21.63 11.19
C ALA A 124 15.70 20.67 12.34
N PRO A 125 16.93 20.12 12.48
CA PRO A 125 17.16 18.86 13.19
C PRO A 125 16.55 18.90 14.58
N PHE A 126 15.38 18.27 14.77
CA PHE A 126 14.55 18.53 15.95
C PHE A 126 15.22 18.09 17.26
N TRP A 127 16.23 17.23 17.18
CA TRP A 127 17.09 16.80 18.29
C TRP A 127 18.11 17.86 18.73
N LEU A 128 18.24 18.97 18.00
CA LEU A 128 19.12 20.09 18.32
C LEU A 128 18.35 21.34 18.77
N ILE A 129 17.01 21.32 18.73
CA ILE A 129 16.16 22.45 19.12
C ILE A 129 15.41 22.14 20.41
N THR A 130 15.00 23.20 21.11
CA THR A 130 14.16 23.11 22.30
C THR A 130 12.74 22.67 21.94
N SER A 131 11.98 22.19 22.92
CA SER A 131 10.58 21.79 22.70
C SER A 131 9.70 22.96 22.23
N SER A 132 9.97 24.18 22.68
CA SER A 132 9.25 25.39 22.23
C SER A 132 9.51 25.71 20.77
N GLU A 133 10.77 25.65 20.32
CA GLU A 133 11.12 25.87 18.93
C GLU A 133 10.50 24.81 18.00
N ALA A 134 10.46 23.56 18.47
CA ALA A 134 9.77 22.50 17.74
C ALA A 134 8.25 22.77 17.63
N THR A 135 7.61 23.26 18.69
CA THR A 135 6.18 23.60 18.65
C THR A 135 5.89 24.79 17.74
N ASP A 136 6.76 25.80 17.73
CA ASP A 136 6.61 26.96 16.86
C ASP A 136 6.74 26.54 15.39
N LEU A 137 7.77 25.74 15.08
CA LEU A 137 7.95 25.17 13.74
C LEU A 137 6.74 24.33 13.31
N VAL A 138 6.26 23.41 14.15
CA VAL A 138 5.07 22.61 13.82
C VAL A 138 3.87 23.53 13.55
N SER A 139 3.66 24.54 14.39
CA SER A 139 2.53 25.48 14.28
C SER A 139 2.54 26.25 12.95
N GLU A 140 3.71 26.70 12.50
CA GLU A 140 3.89 27.35 11.19
C GLU A 140 3.57 26.39 10.03
N GLN A 141 3.88 25.11 10.18
CA GLN A 141 3.72 24.10 9.13
C GLN A 141 2.32 23.49 9.07
N LEU A 142 1.47 23.67 10.10
CA LEU A 142 0.15 23.03 10.17
C LEU A 142 -0.74 23.33 8.95
N PHE A 143 -0.64 24.55 8.42
CA PHE A 143 -1.44 25.03 7.29
C PHE A 143 -0.59 25.41 6.08
N ALA A 144 0.67 24.95 6.04
CA ALA A 144 1.51 25.14 4.87
C ALA A 144 0.82 24.52 3.64
N PRO A 145 0.84 25.20 2.48
CA PRO A 145 0.23 24.68 1.25
C PRO A 145 0.69 23.26 0.90
N PHE A 146 1.97 22.95 1.19
CA PHE A 146 2.55 21.62 0.98
C PHE A 146 2.05 20.55 1.94
N ALA A 147 1.71 20.92 3.19
CA ALA A 147 1.07 20.01 4.14
C ALA A 147 -0.30 19.57 3.60
N ILE A 148 -1.09 20.54 3.13
CA ILE A 148 -2.41 20.31 2.53
C ILE A 148 -2.27 19.48 1.24
N ALA A 149 -1.28 19.78 0.40
CA ALA A 149 -0.99 19.00 -0.80
C ALA A 149 -0.68 17.52 -0.46
N ALA A 150 0.17 17.27 0.53
CA ALA A 150 0.50 15.92 0.97
C ALA A 150 -0.74 15.17 1.48
N PHE A 151 -1.61 15.84 2.24
CA PHE A 151 -2.89 15.28 2.68
C PHE A 151 -3.78 14.87 1.50
N VAL A 152 -4.02 15.80 0.58
CA VAL A 152 -4.94 15.60 -0.55
C VAL A 152 -4.40 14.52 -1.48
N LEU A 153 -3.14 14.60 -1.88
CA LEU A 153 -2.51 13.57 -2.73
C LEU A 153 -2.53 12.21 -2.05
N GLY A 154 -2.19 12.15 -0.76
CA GLY A 154 -2.21 10.91 0.02
C GLY A 154 -3.59 10.27 0.04
N ARG A 155 -4.64 11.06 0.26
CA ARG A 155 -6.03 10.59 0.21
C ARG A 155 -6.43 10.14 -1.18
N GLU A 156 -6.33 11.00 -2.19
CA GLU A 156 -6.84 10.74 -3.53
C GLU A 156 -6.14 9.55 -4.17
N LEU A 157 -4.80 9.49 -4.13
CA LEU A 157 -4.06 8.37 -4.69
C LEU A 157 -4.42 7.06 -3.98
N THR A 158 -4.66 7.09 -2.67
CA THR A 158 -5.13 5.90 -1.95
C THR A 158 -6.49 5.41 -2.45
N ILE A 159 -7.40 6.32 -2.80
CA ILE A 159 -8.72 5.98 -3.35
C ILE A 159 -8.60 5.38 -4.75
N TRP A 160 -7.86 6.03 -5.65
CA TRP A 160 -7.73 5.61 -7.04
C TRP A 160 -6.96 4.30 -7.17
N PHE A 161 -5.78 4.20 -6.56
CA PHE A 161 -4.99 2.98 -6.58
C PHE A 161 -5.62 1.89 -5.72
N GLY A 162 -6.32 2.25 -4.65
CA GLY A 162 -7.13 1.32 -3.85
C GLY A 162 -8.25 0.65 -4.65
N ALA A 163 -8.84 1.31 -5.64
CA ALA A 163 -9.80 0.70 -6.56
C ALA A 163 -9.16 -0.46 -7.35
N TRP A 164 -7.93 -0.26 -7.82
CA TRP A 164 -7.18 -1.30 -8.53
C TRP A 164 -6.80 -2.46 -7.60
N VAL A 165 -6.35 -2.16 -6.37
CA VAL A 165 -6.07 -3.20 -5.36
C VAL A 165 -7.32 -4.01 -5.04
N ALA A 166 -8.47 -3.35 -4.86
CA ALA A 166 -9.75 -4.00 -4.58
C ALA A 166 -10.20 -4.90 -5.75
N ARG A 167 -10.02 -4.47 -7.00
CA ARG A 167 -10.31 -5.29 -8.18
C ARG A 167 -9.45 -6.55 -8.24
N SER A 168 -8.14 -6.43 -7.92
CA SER A 168 -7.27 -7.60 -7.80
C SER A 168 -7.70 -8.54 -6.67
N GLY A 169 -8.12 -7.98 -5.54
CA GLY A 169 -8.64 -8.73 -4.39
C GLY A 169 -9.91 -9.51 -4.71
N ALA A 170 -10.84 -8.92 -5.48
CA ALA A 170 -12.06 -9.58 -5.93
C ALA A 170 -11.75 -10.80 -6.80
N ARG A 171 -10.86 -10.66 -7.79
CA ARG A 171 -10.42 -11.77 -8.65
C ARG A 171 -9.79 -12.91 -7.84
N LYS A 172 -8.96 -12.60 -6.84
CA LYS A 172 -8.39 -13.64 -5.97
C LYS A 172 -9.45 -14.35 -5.13
N THR A 173 -10.51 -13.66 -4.74
CA THR A 173 -11.63 -14.25 -4.00
C THR A 173 -12.40 -15.25 -4.87
N GLU A 174 -12.68 -14.89 -6.12
CA GLU A 174 -13.32 -15.80 -7.10
C GLU A 174 -12.49 -17.06 -7.31
N LEU A 175 -11.18 -16.89 -7.55
CA LEU A 175 -10.27 -18.01 -7.74
C LEU A 175 -10.15 -18.93 -6.51
N ASN A 176 -10.21 -18.37 -5.30
CA ASN A 176 -10.22 -19.18 -4.08
C ASN A 176 -11.53 -19.97 -3.96
N ALA A 177 -12.66 -19.38 -4.32
CA ALA A 177 -13.96 -20.06 -4.31
C ALA A 177 -14.04 -21.16 -5.38
N GLU A 178 -13.42 -20.99 -6.54
CA GLU A 178 -13.26 -22.04 -7.56
C GLU A 178 -12.43 -23.21 -7.04
N ALA A 179 -11.25 -22.93 -6.48
CA ALA A 179 -10.39 -23.96 -5.90
C ALA A 179 -11.11 -24.74 -4.78
N GLN A 180 -11.89 -24.04 -3.96
CA GLN A 180 -12.68 -24.67 -2.91
C GLN A 180 -13.80 -25.58 -3.47
N ARG A 181 -14.50 -25.15 -4.52
CA ARG A 181 -15.52 -25.98 -5.18
C ARG A 181 -14.93 -27.18 -5.91
N GLU A 182 -13.70 -27.08 -6.42
CA GLU A 182 -12.98 -28.22 -6.99
C GLU A 182 -12.60 -29.22 -5.90
N TYR A 183 -12.11 -28.72 -4.76
CA TYR A 183 -11.82 -29.52 -3.58
C TYR A 183 -13.05 -30.28 -3.06
N GLU A 184 -14.19 -29.61 -2.97
CA GLU A 184 -15.45 -30.27 -2.56
C GLU A 184 -15.88 -31.35 -3.56
N ARG A 185 -15.75 -31.09 -4.87
CA ARG A 185 -16.03 -32.09 -5.92
C ARG A 185 -15.10 -33.32 -5.83
N THR A 186 -13.82 -33.15 -5.50
CA THR A 186 -12.90 -34.29 -5.34
C THR A 186 -13.18 -35.07 -4.07
N LEU A 187 -13.63 -34.42 -3.00
CA LEU A 187 -14.09 -35.10 -1.79
C LEU A 187 -15.36 -35.92 -2.04
N GLU A 188 -16.35 -35.36 -2.76
CA GLU A 188 -17.60 -36.03 -3.10
C GLU A 188 -17.39 -37.25 -4.02
N ALA A 189 -16.44 -37.17 -4.95
CA ALA A 189 -16.13 -38.27 -5.87
C ALA A 189 -15.56 -39.52 -5.17
N GLY A 190 -15.04 -39.37 -3.94
CA GLY A 190 -14.48 -40.47 -3.16
C GLY A 190 -13.16 -41.03 -3.73
N PRO A 191 -12.56 -42.03 -3.06
CA PRO A 191 -11.28 -42.59 -3.47
C PRO A 191 -11.42 -43.37 -4.79
N THR A 192 -10.82 -42.87 -5.86
CA THR A 192 -10.63 -43.63 -7.10
C THR A 192 -9.47 -44.60 -6.93
N LEU A 193 -9.71 -45.90 -7.05
CA LEU A 193 -8.65 -46.90 -7.16
C LEU A 193 -7.84 -46.61 -8.43
N SER A 194 -6.65 -46.03 -8.27
CA SER A 194 -5.69 -45.95 -9.37
C SER A 194 -5.39 -47.38 -9.82
N ARG A 195 -5.74 -47.71 -11.07
CA ARG A 195 -5.41 -49.00 -11.68
C ARG A 195 -3.91 -49.13 -11.90
#